data_AF-A0A349PTL6-F1
#
_entry.id   AF-A0A349PTL6-F1
#
_cell.length_a   1.000
_cell.length_b   1.000
_cell.length_c   1.000
_cell.angle_alpha   90.00
_cell.angle_beta   90.00
_cell.angle_gamma   90.00
#
_symmetry.space_group_name_H-M   'P 1'
#
loop_
_entity.id
_entity.type
_entity.pdbx_description
1 polymer ?
#
loop_
_entity_poly.entity_id
_entity_poly.type
_entity_poly.pdbx_seq_one_letter_code
_entity_poly.pdbx_strand_id
1 'polypeptide(L)' 'STYYAVGGVLKTVLDSKLTLSTLNVESTGASVANVNMITDGEAQMAILQSDVINYAHEGTNSFDGAPET' A
#
# COMPACT_ATOMS: atom_id res chain seq x y z
N SER A 1 -8.50 2.18 -8.36
CA SER A 1 -9.96 2.21 -8.49
C SER A 1 -10.75 1.88 -7.21
N THR A 2 -10.27 1.11 -6.22
CA THR A 2 -10.84 1.17 -4.85
C THR A 2 -9.85 1.77 -3.86
N TYR A 3 -8.60 1.32 -3.86
CA TYR A 3 -7.54 1.86 -2.99
C TYR A 3 -7.29 3.36 -3.21
N TYR A 4 -7.28 3.80 -4.47
CA TYR A 4 -7.15 5.23 -4.78
C TYR A 4 -8.28 6.08 -4.19
N ALA A 5 -9.53 5.59 -4.23
CA ALA A 5 -10.66 6.31 -3.64
C ALA A 5 -10.55 6.39 -2.11
N VAL A 6 -10.19 5.27 -1.46
CA VAL A 6 -9.93 5.23 -0.01
C VAL A 6 -8.78 6.16 0.38
N GLY A 7 -7.66 6.10 -0.34
CA GLY A 7 -6.51 6.99 -0.13
C GLY A 7 -6.87 8.46 -0.30
N GLY A 8 -7.69 8.81 -1.29
CA GLY A 8 -8.19 10.17 -1.49
C GLY A 8 -9.04 10.68 -0.33
N VAL A 9 -9.91 9.82 0.24
CA VAL A 9 -10.69 10.16 1.44
C VAL A 9 -9.76 10.34 2.66
N LEU A 10 -8.78 9.45 2.85
CA LEU A 10 -7.79 9.58 3.92
C LEU A 10 -7.03 10.90 3.80
N LYS A 11 -6.55 11.26 2.59
CA LYS A 11 -5.91 12.55 2.33
C LYS A 11 -6.82 13.71 2.70
N THR A 12 -8.07 13.70 2.24
CA THR A 12 -9.02 14.78 2.51
C THR A 12 -9.22 15.01 4.02
N VAL A 13 -9.28 13.93 4.81
CA VAL A 13 -9.49 14.01 6.26
C VAL A 13 -8.21 14.41 7.01
N LEU A 14 -7.04 13.98 6.53
CA LEU A 14 -5.77 14.12 7.25
C LEU A 14 -4.96 15.33 6.82
N ASP A 15 -5.11 15.86 5.60
CA ASP A 15 -4.24 16.92 5.04
C ASP A 15 -4.11 18.13 5.97
N SER A 16 -5.22 18.60 6.53
CA SER A 16 -5.23 19.76 7.43
C SER A 16 -4.62 19.49 8.80
N LYS A 17 -4.40 18.22 9.15
CA LYS A 17 -3.84 17.76 10.43
C LYS A 17 -2.36 17.44 10.32
N LEU A 18 -1.88 17.13 9.11
CA LEU A 18 -0.47 16.83 8.85
C LEU A 18 0.29 18.14 8.71
N THR A 19 0.87 18.63 9.81
CA THR A 19 1.65 19.88 9.84
C THR A 19 3.14 19.66 9.55
N LEU A 20 3.61 18.41 9.66
CA LEU A 20 5.02 18.03 9.47
C LEU A 20 5.24 17.17 8.22
N SER A 21 4.17 16.81 7.51
CA SER A 21 4.22 15.93 6.35
C SER A 21 3.08 16.24 5.39
N THR A 22 3.19 15.73 4.17
CA THR A 22 2.13 15.79 3.16
C THR A 22 1.74 14.38 2.78
N LEU A 23 0.44 14.11 2.62
CA LEU A 23 -0.01 12.83 2.10
C LEU A 23 -0.23 12.92 0.59
N ASN A 24 0.46 12.07 -0.18
CA ASN A 24 0.21 11.87 -1.60
C ASN A 24 -0.45 10.51 -1.81
N VAL A 25 -1.32 10.40 -2.81
CA VAL A 25 -2.07 9.18 -3.09
C VAL A 25 -1.70 8.73 -4.49
N GLU A 26 -1.11 7.55 -4.58
CA GLU A 26 -0.66 6.98 -5.86
C GLU A 26 -1.68 5.98 -6.42
N SER A 27 -1.82 5.97 -7.74
CA SER A 27 -2.61 4.96 -8.44
C SER A 27 -1.73 3.79 -8.86
N THR A 28 -2.12 2.58 -8.49
CA THR A 28 -1.30 1.37 -8.68
C THR A 28 -2.09 0.22 -9.32
N GLY A 29 -1.38 -0.88 -9.60
CA GLY A 29 -1.91 -2.11 -10.18
C GLY A 29 -2.66 -3.04 -9.21
N ALA A 30 -3.02 -2.60 -8.00
CA ALA A 30 -3.65 -3.35 -6.88
C ALA A 30 -2.68 -3.85 -5.79
N SER A 31 -3.13 -4.74 -4.90
CA SER A 31 -2.47 -5.07 -3.63
C SER A 31 -1.06 -5.63 -3.80
N VAL A 32 -0.81 -6.47 -4.82
CA VAL A 32 0.54 -7.02 -5.07
C VAL A 32 1.52 -5.90 -5.42
N ALA A 33 1.12 -4.98 -6.30
CA ALA A 33 1.94 -3.82 -6.64
C ALA A 33 2.17 -2.92 -5.41
N ASN A 34 1.18 -2.78 -4.54
CA ASN A 34 1.31 -2.01 -3.30
C ASN A 34 2.29 -2.64 -2.31
N VAL A 35 2.35 -3.98 -2.22
CA VAL A 35 3.37 -4.68 -1.40
C VAL A 35 4.76 -4.36 -1.95
N ASN A 36 4.98 -4.55 -3.25
CA ASN A 36 6.31 -4.31 -3.83
C ASN A 36 6.77 -2.86 -3.63
N MET A 37 5.89 -1.87 -3.85
CA MET A 37 6.24 -0.46 -3.63
C MET A 37 6.62 -0.15 -2.18
N ILE A 38 6.01 -0.79 -1.17
CA ILE A 38 6.41 -0.56 0.23
C ILE A 38 7.70 -1.32 0.58
N THR A 39 7.89 -2.53 0.06
CA THR A 39 9.14 -3.29 0.26
C THR A 39 10.34 -2.59 -0.39
N ASP A 40 10.17 -2.07 -1.60
CA ASP A 40 11.20 -1.35 -2.34
C ASP A 40 11.44 0.08 -1.80
N GLY A 41 10.66 0.51 -0.80
CA GLY A 41 10.76 1.83 -0.18
C GLY A 41 10.24 2.98 -1.04
N GLU A 42 9.56 2.68 -2.15
CA GLU A 42 8.93 3.67 -3.04
C GLU A 42 7.68 4.30 -2.41
N ALA A 43 7.00 3.57 -1.51
CA ALA A 43 5.88 4.04 -0.72
C ALA A 43 6.15 3.88 0.77
N GLN A 44 5.72 4.83 1.60
CA GLN A 44 5.83 4.73 3.06
C GLN A 44 4.64 4.01 3.72
N MET A 45 3.52 3.90 3.01
CA MET A 45 2.29 3.24 3.47
C MET A 45 1.56 2.62 2.28
N ALA A 46 0.87 1.50 2.53
CA ALA A 46 0.10 0.77 1.52
C ALA A 46 -1.28 0.36 2.06
N ILE A 47 -2.29 0.41 1.19
CA ILE A 47 -3.61 -0.20 1.46
C ILE A 47 -3.61 -1.57 0.77
N LEU A 48 -3.86 -2.61 1.55
CA LEU A 48 -3.75 -4.00 1.12
C LEU A 48 -5.00 -4.80 1.52
N GLN A 49 -5.28 -5.86 0.77
CA GLN A 49 -6.20 -6.91 1.21
C GLN A 49 -5.46 -7.89 2.11
N SER A 50 -6.14 -8.40 3.14
CA SER A 50 -5.54 -9.24 4.19
C SER A 50 -4.95 -10.54 3.68
N ASP A 51 -5.54 -11.15 2.65
CA ASP A 51 -5.02 -12.34 2.01
C ASP A 51 -3.71 -12.06 1.26
N VAL A 52 -3.62 -10.94 0.54
CA VAL A 52 -2.40 -10.53 -0.14
C VAL A 52 -1.27 -10.20 0.85
N ILE A 53 -1.60 -9.60 2.00
CA ILE A 53 -0.62 -9.44 3.10
C ILE A 53 -0.09 -10.81 3.55
N ASN A 54 -0.99 -11.78 3.77
CA ASN A 54 -0.60 -13.12 4.19
C ASN A 54 0.27 -13.82 3.14
N TYR A 55 -0.06 -13.68 1.85
CA TYR A 55 0.73 -14.25 0.77
C TYR A 55 2.14 -13.66 0.70
N ALA A 56 2.25 -12.34 0.88
CA ALA A 56 3.54 -11.65 0.92
C ALA A 56 4.39 -12.11 2.12
N HIS A 57 3.77 -12.19 3.31
CA HIS A 57 4.46 -12.60 4.53
C HIS A 57 4.96 -14.05 4.48
N GLU A 58 4.13 -14.96 3.97
CA GLU A 58 4.45 -16.39 3.89
C GLU A 58 5.25 -16.75 2.63
N GLY A 59 5.42 -15.82 1.69
CA GLY A 59 6.04 -16.07 0.39
C GLY A 59 5.30 -17.14 -0.41
N THR A 60 3.99 -16.95 -0.60
CA THR A 60 3.12 -17.87 -1.34
C THR A 60 2.39 -17.14 -2.47
N ASN A 61 1.78 -17.90 -3.39
CA ASN A 61 0.94 -17.38 -4.47
C ASN A 61 1.72 -16.37 -5.35
N SER A 62 1.30 -15.11 -5.41
CA SER A 62 2.00 -14.05 -6.15
C SER A 62 3.45 -13.79 -5.68
N PHE A 63 3.82 -14.30 -4.50
CA PHE A 63 5.14 -14.12 -3.86
C PHE A 63 5.85 -15.46 -3.61
N ASP A 64 5.50 -16.52 -4.37
CA ASP A 64 6.01 -17.87 -4.14
C ASP A 64 7.55 -17.96 -4.12
N GLY A 65 8.10 -18.42 -3.01
CA GLY A 65 9.55 -18.55 -2.81
C GLY A 65 10.29 -17.23 -2.53
N ALA A 66 9.58 -16.11 -2.47
CA ALA A 66 10.13 -14.79 -2.16
C ALA A 66 9.21 -14.04 -1.17
N PRO A 67 9.28 -14.37 0.14
CA PRO A 67 8.59 -13.61 1.16
C PRO A 67 9.06 -12.14 1.16
N GLU A 68 8.11 -11.22 1.30
CA GLU A 68 8.34 -9.78 1.38
C GLU A 68 8.20 -9.31 2.84
N THR A 69 9.11 -8.47 3.32
CA THR A 69 9.16 -7.99 4.73
C THR A 69 9.36 -6.49 4.84
#